data_AF-A0A374MPF8-F1
#
_entry.id   AF-A0A374MPF8-F1
#
_cell.length_a   1.000
_cell.length_b   1.000
_cell.length_c   1.000
_cell.angle_alpha   90.00
_cell.angle_beta   90.00
_cell.angle_gamma   90.00
#
_symmetry.space_group_name_H-M   'P 1'
#
loop_
_entity.id
_entity.type
_entity.pdbx_description
1 polymer ?
#
loop_
_entity_poly.entity_id
_entity_poly.type
_entity_poly.pdbx_seq_one_letter_code
_entity_poly.pdbx_strand_id
1 'polypeptide(L)'
;MLGILRKELVGNIVSFYELDEIMIKHGYQSELAWINDEGLWDDILKDKNICYKIPDSDEHFVISFEIESEPNLDEENASCALINVVSVEIQ
;
A
#
# COMPACT_ATOMS: atom_id res chain seq x y z
N MET A 1 -5.13 14.66 -8.51
CA MET A 1 -5.21 13.75 -7.35
C MET A 1 -3.86 13.11 -7.05
N LEU A 2 -3.19 12.53 -8.05
CA LEU A 2 -1.81 12.02 -7.94
C LEU A 2 -0.82 12.96 -7.21
N GLY A 3 -0.86 14.27 -7.49
CA GLY A 3 -0.01 15.24 -6.82
C GLY A 3 -0.28 15.43 -5.32
N ILE A 4 -1.50 15.16 -4.85
CA ILE A 4 -1.87 15.20 -3.43
C ILE A 4 -1.32 13.95 -2.75
N LEU A 5 -1.60 12.77 -3.30
CA LEU A 5 -1.10 11.49 -2.79
C LEU A 5 0.43 11.47 -2.74
N ARG A 6 1.11 11.95 -3.80
CA ARG A 6 2.57 12.05 -3.79
C ARG A 6 3.09 12.94 -2.66
N LYS A 7 2.42 14.04 -2.36
CA LYS A 7 2.82 14.96 -1.29
C LYS A 7 2.57 14.38 0.11
N GLU A 8 1.52 13.58 0.26
CA GLU A 8 1.09 13.02 1.54
C GLU A 8 1.78 11.69 1.87
N LEU A 9 2.18 10.91 0.85
CA LEU A 9 2.74 9.58 1.05
C LEU A 9 4.25 9.51 0.78
N VAL A 10 4.76 10.11 -0.30
CA VAL A 10 6.16 9.86 -0.72
C VAL A 10 7.14 10.43 0.30
N GLY A 11 8.06 9.58 0.75
CA GLY A 11 9.06 9.88 1.78
C GLY A 11 8.52 9.79 3.22
N ASN A 12 7.26 9.40 3.40
CA ASN A 12 6.70 9.14 4.72
C ASN A 12 6.71 7.63 5.02
N ILE A 13 6.98 7.33 6.30
CA ILE A 13 6.93 5.98 6.83
C ILE A 13 5.52 5.76 7.37
N VAL A 14 4.85 4.74 6.86
CA VAL A 14 3.49 4.35 7.26
C VAL A 14 3.42 2.84 7.42
N SER A 15 2.49 2.37 8.24
CA SER A 15 2.06 0.97 8.17
C SER A 15 1.19 0.74 6.94
N PHE A 16 1.04 -0.54 6.57
CA PHE A 16 0.13 -0.91 5.49
C PHE A 16 -1.33 -0.55 5.79
N TYR A 17 -1.77 -0.64 7.05
CA TYR A 17 -3.11 -0.21 7.45
C TYR A 17 -3.30 1.30 7.28
N GLU A 18 -2.34 2.11 7.73
CA GLU A 18 -2.41 3.57 7.56
C GLU A 18 -2.46 3.95 6.08
N LEU A 19 -1.67 3.26 5.24
CA LEU A 19 -1.71 3.44 3.79
C LEU A 19 -3.12 3.15 3.23
N ASP A 20 -3.73 2.04 3.65
CA ASP A 20 -5.07 1.65 3.21
C ASP A 20 -6.14 2.65 3.66
N GLU A 21 -6.08 3.11 4.91
CA GLU A 21 -6.98 4.14 5.44
C GLU A 21 -6.88 5.45 4.65
N ILE A 22 -5.67 5.89 4.31
CA ILE A 22 -5.45 7.08 3.49
C ILE A 22 -6.09 6.90 2.11
N MET A 23 -5.85 5.77 1.46
CA MET A 23 -6.38 5.49 0.13
C MET A 23 -7.91 5.38 0.13
N ILE A 24 -8.50 4.68 1.11
CA ILE A 24 -9.95 4.55 1.29
C ILE A 24 -10.59 5.92 1.54
N LYS A 25 -9.96 6.78 2.36
CA LYS A 25 -10.44 8.15 2.60
C LYS A 25 -10.49 8.99 1.32
N HIS A 26 -9.63 8.68 0.35
CA HIS A 26 -9.66 9.28 -0.99
C HIS A 26 -10.57 8.56 -1.99
N GLY A 27 -11.26 7.50 -1.58
CA GLY A 27 -12.19 6.72 -2.39
C GLY A 27 -11.54 5.61 -3.22
N TYR A 28 -10.30 5.23 -2.89
CA TYR A 28 -9.55 4.19 -3.59
C TYR A 28 -9.52 2.92 -2.75
N GLN A 29 -9.96 1.81 -3.35
CA GLN A 29 -9.91 0.51 -2.70
C GLN A 29 -8.69 -0.25 -3.20
N SER A 30 -8.03 -1.01 -2.32
CA SER A 30 -6.96 -1.89 -2.78
C SER A 30 -7.53 -2.93 -3.75
N GLU A 31 -6.81 -3.19 -4.84
CA GLU A 31 -7.21 -4.22 -5.82
C GLU A 31 -7.06 -5.63 -5.26
N LEU A 32 -6.14 -5.78 -4.33
CA LEU A 32 -5.86 -7.01 -3.63
C LEU A 32 -6.58 -6.92 -2.29
N ALA A 33 -7.40 -7.90 -1.93
CA ALA A 33 -7.99 -7.99 -0.59
C ALA A 33 -6.93 -8.42 0.45
N TRP A 34 -5.71 -7.89 0.33
CA TRP A 34 -4.49 -8.36 0.99
C TRP A 34 -4.57 -8.29 2.51
N ILE A 35 -5.34 -7.35 3.06
CA ILE A 35 -5.61 -7.27 4.50
C ILE A 35 -6.17 -8.59 5.07
N ASN A 36 -6.89 -9.38 4.25
CA ASN A 36 -7.55 -10.61 4.69
C ASN A 36 -7.00 -11.88 4.00
N ASP A 37 -5.93 -11.78 3.21
CA ASP A 37 -5.37 -12.91 2.46
C ASP A 37 -3.86 -13.00 2.67
N GLU A 38 -3.44 -13.96 3.52
CA GLU A 38 -2.04 -14.22 3.87
C GLU A 38 -1.16 -14.51 2.64
N GLY A 39 -1.70 -15.10 1.57
CA GLY A 39 -0.92 -15.42 0.37
C GLY A 39 -0.52 -14.19 -0.44
N LEU A 40 -1.28 -13.10 -0.34
CA LEU A 40 -1.01 -11.85 -1.06
C LEU A 40 0.07 -11.00 -0.39
N TRP A 41 0.33 -11.23 0.90
CA TRP A 41 1.40 -10.55 1.63
C TRP A 41 2.78 -10.89 1.08
N ASP A 42 3.04 -12.16 0.80
CA ASP A 42 4.31 -12.61 0.26
C ASP A 42 4.61 -11.95 -1.10
N ASP A 43 3.61 -11.86 -1.96
CA ASP A 43 3.73 -11.20 -3.27
C ASP A 43 3.96 -9.69 -3.11
N ILE A 44 3.21 -9.00 -2.24
CA ILE A 44 3.40 -7.58 -1.95
C ILE A 44 4.80 -7.29 -1.39
N LEU A 45 5.27 -8.09 -0.43
CA LEU A 45 6.59 -7.91 0.18
C LEU A 45 7.72 -8.17 -0.82
N LYS A 46 7.52 -9.10 -1.75
CA LYS A 46 8.47 -9.44 -2.80
C LYS A 46 8.51 -8.38 -3.91
N ASP A 47 7.35 -7.98 -4.41
CA ASP A 47 7.21 -7.04 -5.51
C ASP A 47 7.37 -5.58 -5.06
N LYS A 48 7.26 -5.35 -3.74
CA LYS A 48 7.43 -4.04 -3.07
C LYS A 48 6.50 -2.96 -3.62
N ASN A 49 5.31 -3.39 -4.02
CA ASN A 49 4.27 -2.51 -4.51
C ASN A 49 2.87 -2.96 -4.10
N ILE A 50 1.93 -2.03 -4.06
CA ILE A 50 0.50 -2.28 -3.86
C ILE A 50 -0.30 -1.47 -4.88
N CYS A 51 -1.31 -2.12 -5.45
CA CYS A 51 -2.24 -1.51 -6.40
C CYS A 51 -3.55 -1.09 -5.73
N TYR A 52 -4.03 0.10 -6.10
CA TYR A 52 -5.33 0.65 -5.69
C TYR A 52 -6.17 1.04 -6.89
N LYS A 53 -7.40 0.53 -6.95
CA LYS A 53 -8.31 0.77 -8.07
C LYS A 53 -8.79 2.22 -8.07
N ILE A 54 -8.79 2.83 -9.25
CA ILE A 54 -9.47 4.10 -9.48
C ILE A 54 -10.93 3.81 -9.90
N PRO A 55 -11.94 4.31 -9.17
CA PRO A 55 -13.33 4.13 -9.55
C PRO A 55 -13.60 4.65 -10.97
N ASP A 56 -14.37 3.90 -11.75
CA ASP A 56 -14.78 4.23 -13.11
C ASP A 56 -13.61 4.44 -14.11
N SER A 57 -12.41 3.90 -13.80
CA SER A 57 -11.26 3.87 -14.70
C SER A 57 -10.72 2.45 -14.85
N ASP A 58 -10.06 2.19 -15.98
CA ASP A 58 -9.22 0.99 -16.18
C ASP A 58 -7.81 1.18 -15.57
N GLU A 59 -7.49 2.39 -15.12
CA GLU A 59 -6.22 2.73 -14.47
C GLU A 59 -6.23 2.40 -12.97
N HIS A 60 -5.04 2.16 -12.41
CA HIS A 60 -4.82 1.93 -10.99
C HIS A 60 -3.64 2.74 -10.46
N PHE A 61 -3.67 3.08 -9.18
CA PHE A 61 -2.49 3.61 -8.51
C PHE A 61 -1.55 2.48 -8.15
N VAL A 62 -0.27 2.64 -8.50
CA VAL A 62 0.81 1.76 -8.04
C VAL A 62 1.61 2.51 -6.99
N ILE A 63 1.61 1.99 -5.77
CA ILE A 63 2.37 2.52 -4.64
C ILE A 63 3.58 1.62 -4.43
N SER A 64 4.78 2.12 -4.72
CA SER A 64 6.01 1.39 -4.43
C SER A 64 6.59 1.82 -3.10
N PHE A 65 7.19 0.88 -2.38
CA PHE A 65 7.69 1.14 -1.03
C PHE A 65 8.98 0.37 -0.71
N GLU A 66 9.68 0.83 0.31
CA GLU A 66 10.79 0.12 0.94
C GLU A 66 10.36 -0.35 2.34
N ILE A 67 10.81 -1.53 2.75
CA ILE A 67 10.50 -2.10 4.06
C ILE A 67 11.50 -1.53 5.06
N GLU A 68 11.00 -0.74 6.03
CA GLU A 68 11.82 -0.12 7.09
C GLU A 68 11.88 -0.99 8.35
N SER A 69 10.82 -1.76 8.60
CA SER A 69 10.78 -2.76 9.66
C SER A 69 10.20 -4.05 9.12
N GLU A 70 10.89 -5.17 9.37
CA GLU A 70 10.39 -6.48 8.96
C GLU A 70 9.04 -6.76 9.64
N PRO A 71 8.05 -7.31 8.89
CA PRO A 71 6.83 -7.80 9.50
C PRO A 71 7.17 -8.89 10.51
N ASN A 72 6.63 -8.79 11.72
CA ASN A 72 6.75 -9.86 12.70
C ASN A 72 5.74 -10.97 12.33
N LEU A 73 6.16 -11.90 11.47
CA LEU A 73 5.32 -12.97 10.93
C LEU A 73 4.88 -14.01 11.97
N ASP A 74 5.48 -13.99 13.18
CA ASP A 74 5.12 -14.87 14.30
C ASP A 74 3.93 -14.35 15.14
N GLU A 75 3.53 -13.08 14.96
CA GLU A 75 2.30 -12.53 15.56
C GLU A 75 1.17 -12.56 14.53
N GLU A 76 -0.08 -12.76 14.98
CA GLU A 76 -1.33 -12.66 14.18
C GLU A 76 -1.50 -11.32 13.42
N ASN A 77 -0.54 -10.40 13.52
CA ASN A 77 -0.49 -9.09 12.88
C ASN A 77 0.83 -8.89 12.12
N ALA A 78 0.98 -9.58 10.98
CA ALA A 78 1.97 -9.21 9.93
C ALA A 78 1.82 -7.73 9.48
N SER A 79 0.71 -7.11 9.84
CA SER A 79 0.28 -5.74 9.63
C SER A 79 1.07 -4.64 10.36
N CYS A 80 1.99 -4.98 11.27
CA CYS A 80 2.83 -4.00 11.95
C CYS A 80 4.08 -3.57 11.16
N ALA A 81 4.30 -4.13 9.95
CA ALA A 81 5.40 -3.71 9.09
C ALA A 81 5.28 -2.22 8.74
N LEU A 82 6.39 -1.52 8.91
CA LEU A 82 6.54 -0.13 8.52
C LEU A 82 7.20 -0.07 7.14
N ILE A 83 6.58 0.69 6.26
CA ILE A 83 7.04 0.90 4.90
C ILE A 83 7.29 2.38 4.64
N ASN A 84 8.37 2.68 3.94
CA ASN A 84 8.64 4.00 3.40
C ASN A 84 8.11 4.06 1.97
N VAL A 85 7.13 4.92 1.70
CA VAL A 85 6.59 5.04 0.34
C VAL A 85 7.58 5.79 -0.54
N VAL A 86 8.09 5.14 -1.59
CA VAL A 86 9.10 5.72 -2.49
C VAL A 86 8.48 6.33 -3.74
N SER A 87 7.35 5.80 -4.21
CA SER A 87 6.69 6.33 -5.39
C SER A 87 5.18 6.07 -5.36
N VAL A 88 4.45 6.96 -6.04
CA VAL A 88 3.03 6.78 -6.37
C VAL A 88 2.87 7.11 -7.85
N GLU A 89 2.36 6.16 -8.62
CA GLU A 89 2.19 6.24 -10.07
C GLU A 89 0.78 5.82 -10.48
N ILE A 90 0.36 6.17 -11.70
CA ILE A 90 -0.89 5.69 -12.31
C ILE A 90 -0.48 4.82 -13.48
N GLN A 91 -1.06 3.62 -13.58
CA GLN A 91 -0.82 2.66 -14.66
C GLN A 91 -2.14 2.19 -15.27
#